data_AF-A0A3C2CID0-F1
#
_entry.id   AF-A0A3C2CID0-F1
#
_cell.length_a   1.000
_cell.length_b   1.000
_cell.length_c   1.000
_cell.angle_alpha   90.00
_cell.angle_beta   90.00
_cell.angle_gamma   90.00
#
_symmetry.space_group_name_H-M   'P 1'
#
loop_
_entity.id
_entity.type
_entity.pdbx_description
1 polymer ?
#
loop_
_entity_poly.entity_id
_entity_poly.type
_entity_poly.pdbx_seq_one_letter_code
_entity_poly.pdbx_strand_id
1 'polypeptide(L)'
;YLAEDEMDALRICREVVSHLDWEKADPSPSYISEEPIHNPEELLGIVDRDLRQPVDIREVISRIVDGSRFEEFKPLYGPAMVCGWSTIDGYPLGILGNNGVIFPEEAEKAAHFIQLCNRQNTPLLFLHNVPGFIVGSDFEKAGIIKKGSQLINAISNSTVPHIAVIVGKSMGAGNYGMSGRAYGNRFTFLWPTAKIAVMGPKQIAGVMSIVRRSRAERKGEEFDEEADAAIVQKVEEMQEQGSLALVATGSVSDDGIIDPRDTRTVISICLSTFRNKAIEGSQKYGVFRL
;
A
#
# COMPACT_ATOMS: atom_id res chain seq x y z
N TYR A 1 17.47 35.22 17.09
CA TYR A 1 16.41 35.85 17.89
C TYR A 1 16.57 35.38 19.32
N LEU A 2 16.43 36.28 20.29
CA LEU A 2 16.33 35.94 21.71
C LEU A 2 14.84 36.01 22.06
N ALA A 3 14.27 34.95 22.62
CA ALA A 3 12.86 34.89 23.01
C ALA A 3 12.73 34.95 24.54
N GLU A 4 11.64 35.55 25.02
CA GLU A 4 11.38 35.69 26.46
C GLU A 4 10.82 34.39 27.08
N ASP A 5 9.98 33.67 26.33
CA ASP A 5 9.41 32.38 26.69
C ASP A 5 9.08 31.52 25.44
N GLU A 6 8.42 30.39 25.64
CA GLU A 6 8.04 29.48 24.56
C GLU A 6 7.03 30.10 23.57
N MET A 7 6.08 30.92 24.06
CA MET A 7 5.06 31.53 23.20
C MET A 7 5.65 32.63 22.33
N ASP A 8 6.59 33.40 22.88
CA ASP A 8 7.36 34.38 22.12
C ASP A 8 8.25 33.70 21.08
N ALA A 9 8.89 32.58 21.42
CA ALA A 9 9.66 31.78 20.47
C ALA A 9 8.80 31.28 19.28
N LEU A 10 7.56 30.82 19.54
CA LEU A 10 6.63 30.41 18.49
C LEU A 10 6.18 31.59 17.60
N ARG A 11 5.91 32.76 18.19
CA ARG A 11 5.60 33.99 17.45
C ARG A 11 6.75 34.34 16.49
N ILE A 12 7.98 34.37 17.00
CA ILE A 12 9.20 34.65 16.23
C ILE A 12 9.37 33.61 15.11
N CYS A 13 9.14 32.33 15.38
CA CYS A 13 9.24 31.29 14.36
C CYS A 13 8.27 31.53 13.19
N ARG A 14 7.03 31.91 13.48
CA ARG A 14 6.03 32.26 12.44
C ARG A 14 6.46 33.49 11.63
N GLU A 15 7.06 34.50 12.28
CA GLU A 15 7.61 35.67 11.59
C GLU A 15 8.78 35.29 10.67
N VAL A 16 9.67 34.40 11.10
CA VAL A 16 10.75 33.91 10.22
C VAL A 16 10.17 33.24 8.98
N VAL A 17 9.18 32.35 9.14
CA VAL A 17 8.54 31.65 8.02
C VAL A 17 7.84 32.63 7.06
N SER A 18 7.21 33.71 7.57
CA SER A 18 6.54 34.69 6.70
C SER A 18 7.48 35.50 5.80
N HIS A 19 8.78 35.53 6.11
CA HIS A 19 9.79 36.23 5.30
C HIS A 19 10.57 35.31 4.34
N LEU A 20 10.19 34.04 4.22
CA LEU A 20 10.88 33.10 3.31
C LEU A 20 10.63 33.37 1.83
N ASP A 21 9.64 34.22 1.49
CA ASP A 21 9.20 34.49 0.12
C ASP A 21 8.96 33.17 -0.67
N TRP A 22 8.35 32.20 0.02
CA TRP A 22 8.22 30.83 -0.47
C TRP A 22 6.96 30.65 -1.30
N GLU A 23 7.12 30.20 -2.54
CA GLU A 23 6.03 29.81 -3.43
C GLU A 23 6.14 28.32 -3.81
N LYS A 24 4.99 27.65 -3.92
CA LYS A 24 4.96 26.27 -4.46
C LYS A 24 5.25 26.29 -5.95
N ALA A 25 5.98 25.29 -6.44
CA ALA A 25 6.24 25.14 -7.87
C ALA A 25 4.96 24.96 -8.70
N ASP A 26 3.94 24.29 -8.15
CA ASP A 26 2.66 24.06 -8.83
C ASP A 26 1.48 24.11 -7.84
N PRO A 27 1.04 25.29 -7.39
CA PRO A 27 0.19 25.43 -6.21
C PRO A 27 -1.24 24.89 -6.37
N SER A 28 -1.78 24.90 -7.60
CA SER A 28 -3.22 24.76 -7.82
C SER A 28 -3.63 23.34 -8.24
N PRO A 29 -4.79 22.84 -7.79
CA PRO A 29 -5.40 21.65 -8.37
C PRO A 29 -5.61 21.82 -9.89
N SER A 30 -5.48 20.72 -10.64
CA SER A 30 -5.61 20.74 -12.10
C SER A 30 -7.08 20.61 -12.56
N TYR A 31 -7.95 20.14 -11.66
CA TYR A 31 -9.37 19.89 -11.92
C TYR A 31 -10.25 20.56 -10.86
N ILE A 32 -11.54 20.71 -11.16
CA ILE A 32 -12.53 21.16 -10.18
C ILE A 32 -12.78 20.02 -9.20
N SER A 33 -12.63 20.32 -7.91
CA SER A 33 -12.97 19.37 -6.85
C SER A 33 -14.49 19.16 -6.78
N GLU A 34 -14.89 17.90 -6.62
CA GLU A 34 -16.26 17.50 -6.35
C GLU A 34 -16.23 16.47 -5.21
N GLU A 35 -17.16 16.55 -4.27
CA GLU A 35 -17.28 15.54 -3.22
C GLU A 35 -17.62 14.16 -3.83
N PRO A 36 -17.18 13.05 -3.21
CA PRO A 36 -17.63 11.72 -3.58
C PRO A 36 -19.16 11.60 -3.48
N ILE A 37 -19.77 10.81 -4.37
CA ILE A 37 -21.23 10.56 -4.36
C ILE A 37 -21.61 9.67 -3.16
N HIS A 38 -20.71 8.79 -2.74
CA HIS A 38 -20.92 7.87 -1.63
C HIS A 38 -20.45 8.46 -0.31
N ASN A 39 -21.16 8.16 0.79
CA ASN A 39 -20.85 8.69 2.10
C ASN A 39 -19.54 8.09 2.64
N PRO A 40 -18.54 8.91 3.04
CA PRO A 40 -17.29 8.42 3.64
C PRO A 40 -17.48 7.57 4.90
N GLU A 41 -18.57 7.77 5.67
CA GLU A 41 -18.89 6.94 6.85
C GLU A 41 -19.03 5.45 6.51
N GLU A 42 -19.42 5.12 5.27
CA GLU A 42 -19.54 3.73 4.82
C GLU A 42 -18.19 3.01 4.76
N LEU A 43 -17.05 3.73 4.74
CA LEU A 43 -15.70 3.14 4.80
C LEU A 43 -15.48 2.29 6.06
N LEU A 44 -16.15 2.63 7.17
CA LEU A 44 -16.09 1.85 8.42
C LEU A 44 -16.69 0.45 8.28
N GLY A 45 -17.59 0.25 7.31
CA GLY A 45 -18.29 -1.02 7.08
C GLY A 45 -17.72 -1.87 5.95
N ILE A 46 -16.78 -1.35 5.15
CA ILE A 46 -16.27 -2.04 3.95
C ILE A 46 -15.30 -3.16 4.31
N VAL A 47 -14.42 -2.94 5.28
CA VAL A 47 -13.36 -3.90 5.65
C VAL A 47 -13.75 -4.60 6.94
N ASP A 48 -13.95 -5.92 6.85
CA ASP A 48 -14.20 -6.77 8.02
C ASP A 48 -12.99 -6.80 8.97
N ARG A 49 -13.26 -6.81 10.29
CA ARG A 49 -12.22 -6.77 11.32
C ARG A 49 -11.21 -7.91 11.21
N ASP A 50 -11.66 -9.10 10.82
CA ASP A 50 -10.79 -10.27 10.72
C ASP A 50 -10.13 -10.40 9.33
N LEU A 51 -10.45 -9.50 8.40
CA LEU A 51 -9.97 -9.49 7.02
C LEU A 51 -10.21 -10.84 6.31
N ARG A 52 -11.33 -11.50 6.64
CA ARG A 52 -11.70 -12.80 6.05
C ARG A 52 -12.58 -12.64 4.82
N GLN A 53 -13.43 -11.62 4.81
CA GLN A 53 -14.30 -11.33 3.68
C GLN A 53 -13.50 -10.64 2.56
N PRO A 54 -13.69 -11.06 1.31
CA PRO A 54 -13.20 -10.30 0.16
C PRO A 54 -13.76 -8.89 0.19
N VAL A 55 -12.93 -7.93 -0.21
CA VAL A 55 -13.31 -6.52 -0.34
C VAL A 55 -13.07 -6.14 -1.79
N ASP A 56 -14.07 -5.56 -2.46
CA ASP A 56 -13.82 -4.87 -3.72
C ASP A 56 -13.26 -3.49 -3.41
N ILE A 57 -11.99 -3.28 -3.75
CA ILE A 57 -11.29 -2.03 -3.50
C ILE A 57 -11.94 -0.85 -4.22
N ARG A 58 -12.75 -1.08 -5.26
CA ARG A 58 -13.55 -0.05 -5.92
C ARG A 58 -14.52 0.63 -4.95
N GLU A 59 -15.01 -0.08 -3.94
CA GLU A 59 -15.86 0.51 -2.90
C GLU A 59 -15.08 1.50 -2.03
N VAL A 60 -13.79 1.27 -1.78
CA VAL A 60 -12.94 2.26 -1.11
C VAL A 60 -12.69 3.45 -2.04
N ILE A 61 -12.31 3.18 -3.30
CA ILE A 61 -12.01 4.21 -4.30
C ILE A 61 -13.20 5.15 -4.48
N SER A 62 -14.41 4.62 -4.66
CA SER A 62 -15.62 5.42 -4.92
C SER A 62 -15.98 6.37 -3.78
N ARG A 63 -15.49 6.15 -2.56
CA ARG A 63 -15.72 6.99 -1.38
C ARG A 63 -14.62 8.01 -1.10
N ILE A 64 -13.50 7.93 -1.81
CA ILE A 64 -12.37 8.85 -1.61
C ILE A 64 -12.10 9.76 -2.80
N VAL A 65 -12.53 9.38 -4.02
CA VAL A 65 -12.25 10.16 -5.23
C VAL A 65 -13.37 11.11 -5.64
N ASP A 66 -13.01 12.17 -6.37
CA ASP A 66 -13.92 13.24 -6.75
C ASP A 66 -15.08 12.73 -7.60
N GLY A 67 -16.31 13.07 -7.19
CA GLY A 67 -17.54 12.62 -7.84
C GLY A 67 -17.65 11.10 -8.00
N SER A 68 -16.90 10.32 -7.21
CA SER A 68 -16.80 8.86 -7.31
C SER A 68 -16.39 8.37 -8.71
N ARG A 69 -15.71 9.20 -9.52
CA ARG A 69 -15.32 8.88 -10.89
C ARG A 69 -13.99 8.14 -10.91
N PHE A 70 -13.94 7.01 -11.59
CA PHE A 70 -12.71 6.23 -11.72
C PHE A 70 -12.59 5.66 -13.13
N GLU A 71 -11.57 6.08 -13.87
CA GLU A 71 -11.26 5.54 -15.19
C GLU A 71 -10.40 4.28 -15.03
N GLU A 72 -11.03 3.11 -15.03
CA GLU A 72 -10.33 1.86 -14.81
C GLU A 72 -9.49 1.45 -16.04
N PHE A 73 -8.19 1.25 -15.81
CA PHE A 73 -7.24 0.74 -16.78
C PHE A 73 -7.29 -0.79 -16.84
N LYS A 74 -7.50 -1.35 -18.04
CA LYS A 74 -7.52 -2.80 -18.29
C LYS A 74 -8.42 -3.57 -17.28
N PRO A 75 -9.73 -3.26 -17.15
CA PRO A 75 -10.60 -3.90 -16.17
C PRO A 75 -10.75 -5.42 -16.36
N LEU A 76 -10.61 -5.90 -17.61
CA LEU A 76 -10.78 -7.31 -17.97
C LEU A 76 -9.47 -8.14 -17.98
N TYR A 77 -8.33 -7.53 -17.64
CA TYR A 77 -7.03 -8.21 -17.63
C TYR A 77 -6.38 -8.01 -16.26
N GLY A 78 -6.05 -9.10 -15.58
CA GLY A 78 -5.59 -9.05 -14.19
C GLY A 78 -6.57 -8.31 -13.25
N PRO A 79 -7.83 -8.77 -13.12
CA PRO A 79 -8.86 -8.03 -12.37
C PRO A 79 -8.63 -8.00 -10.85
N ALA A 80 -7.74 -8.84 -10.31
CA ALA A 80 -7.40 -8.79 -8.88
C ALA A 80 -6.52 -7.58 -8.51
N MET A 81 -5.99 -6.88 -9.51
CA MET A 81 -5.28 -5.61 -9.36
C MET A 81 -6.01 -4.53 -10.14
N VAL A 82 -6.73 -3.70 -9.40
CA VAL A 82 -7.48 -2.57 -9.93
C VAL A 82 -6.50 -1.44 -10.16
N CYS A 83 -6.42 -0.93 -11.39
CA CYS A 83 -5.58 0.21 -11.75
C CYS A 83 -6.46 1.24 -12.46
N GLY A 84 -6.21 2.53 -12.26
CA GLY A 84 -6.95 3.54 -12.99
C GLY A 84 -6.66 4.96 -12.53
N TRP A 85 -7.19 5.93 -13.26
CA TRP A 85 -7.00 7.35 -12.97
C TRP A 85 -8.22 7.95 -12.28
N SER A 86 -7.96 8.94 -11.44
CA SER A 86 -9.00 9.78 -10.84
C SER A 86 -8.41 11.11 -10.37
N THR A 87 -9.19 11.86 -9.58
CA THR A 87 -8.76 13.05 -8.86
C THR A 87 -9.23 12.99 -7.41
N ILE A 88 -8.46 13.62 -6.50
CA ILE A 88 -8.86 13.87 -5.11
C ILE A 88 -8.61 15.35 -4.85
N ASP A 89 -9.66 16.08 -4.47
CA ASP A 89 -9.66 17.53 -4.31
C ASP A 89 -9.08 18.28 -5.52
N GLY A 90 -9.40 17.78 -6.72
CA GLY A 90 -8.92 18.31 -8.00
C GLY A 90 -7.47 17.94 -8.35
N TYR A 91 -6.76 17.22 -7.49
CA TYR A 91 -5.41 16.73 -7.78
C TYR A 91 -5.47 15.38 -8.52
N PRO A 92 -4.89 15.26 -9.73
CA PRO A 92 -4.82 13.99 -10.44
C PRO A 92 -3.91 12.98 -9.77
N LEU A 93 -4.32 11.72 -9.81
CA LEU A 93 -3.54 10.58 -9.34
C LEU A 93 -3.88 9.31 -10.11
N GLY A 94 -2.92 8.39 -10.18
CA GLY A 94 -3.14 7.00 -10.56
C GLY A 94 -3.31 6.17 -9.28
N ILE A 95 -4.29 5.26 -9.29
CA ILE A 95 -4.60 4.41 -8.14
C ILE A 95 -4.35 2.95 -8.52
N LEU A 96 -3.66 2.22 -7.65
CA LEU A 96 -3.52 0.77 -7.69
C LEU A 96 -4.11 0.17 -6.42
N GLY A 97 -4.99 -0.82 -6.54
CA GLY A 97 -5.64 -1.48 -5.41
C GLY A 97 -5.77 -2.99 -5.60
N ASN A 98 -5.85 -3.74 -4.51
CA ASN A 98 -5.93 -5.20 -4.56
C ASN A 98 -7.31 -5.73 -4.16
N ASN A 99 -7.83 -6.67 -4.97
CA ASN A 99 -8.99 -7.50 -4.66
C ASN A 99 -8.58 -8.96 -4.33
N GLY A 100 -7.29 -9.22 -4.11
CA GLY A 100 -6.78 -10.56 -3.85
C GLY A 100 -5.27 -10.70 -4.01
N VAL A 101 -4.83 -11.94 -4.30
CA VAL A 101 -3.43 -12.24 -4.64
C VAL A 101 -3.03 -11.64 -5.99
N ILE A 102 -1.74 -11.42 -6.18
CA ILE A 102 -1.18 -10.94 -7.45
C ILE A 102 -0.87 -12.14 -8.35
N PHE A 103 -1.55 -12.29 -9.48
CA PHE A 103 -1.19 -13.24 -10.54
C PHE A 103 -0.23 -12.59 -11.55
N PRO A 104 0.35 -13.36 -12.49
CA PRO A 104 1.32 -12.80 -13.43
C PRO A 104 0.72 -11.66 -14.28
N GLU A 105 -0.57 -11.74 -14.64
CA GLU A 105 -1.29 -10.74 -15.43
C GLU A 105 -1.48 -9.43 -14.64
N GLU A 106 -1.80 -9.50 -13.35
CA GLU A 106 -1.86 -8.32 -12.46
C GLU A 106 -0.51 -7.62 -12.39
N ALA A 107 0.57 -8.38 -12.22
CA ALA A 107 1.91 -7.81 -12.11
C ALA A 107 2.31 -7.06 -13.40
N GLU A 108 2.03 -7.65 -14.56
CA GLU A 108 2.26 -7.02 -15.86
C GLU A 108 1.39 -5.78 -16.09
N LYS A 109 0.10 -5.86 -15.70
CA LYS A 109 -0.83 -4.73 -15.75
C LYS A 109 -0.35 -3.55 -14.92
N ALA A 110 0.02 -3.77 -13.66
CA ALA A 110 0.48 -2.68 -12.81
C ALA A 110 1.83 -2.13 -13.24
N ALA A 111 2.77 -2.97 -13.69
CA ALA A 111 4.04 -2.49 -14.23
C ALA A 111 3.81 -1.50 -15.39
N HIS A 112 2.91 -1.84 -16.32
CA HIS A 112 2.53 -0.95 -17.42
C HIS A 112 1.81 0.31 -16.91
N PHE A 113 0.87 0.18 -15.97
CA PHE A 113 0.14 1.34 -15.44
C PHE A 113 1.07 2.35 -14.74
N ILE A 114 2.01 1.88 -13.92
CA ILE A 114 3.02 2.72 -13.26
C ILE A 114 3.88 3.47 -14.29
N GLN A 115 4.26 2.81 -15.39
CA GLN A 115 4.98 3.46 -16.48
C GLN A 115 4.17 4.59 -17.13
N LEU A 116 2.87 4.38 -17.35
CA LEU A 116 1.98 5.42 -17.89
C LEU A 116 1.87 6.62 -16.96
N CYS A 117 1.65 6.40 -15.66
CA CYS A 117 1.58 7.47 -14.67
C CYS A 117 2.90 8.26 -14.58
N ASN A 118 4.05 7.58 -14.61
CA ASN A 118 5.35 8.24 -14.66
C ASN A 118 5.52 9.07 -15.94
N ARG A 119 5.10 8.55 -17.09
CA ARG A 119 5.19 9.30 -18.35
C ARG A 119 4.36 10.59 -18.32
N GLN A 120 3.29 10.60 -17.53
CA GLN A 120 2.36 11.72 -17.35
C GLN A 120 2.64 12.56 -16.10
N ASN A 121 3.75 12.32 -15.37
CA ASN A 121 4.05 13.01 -14.11
C ASN A 121 2.92 12.93 -13.07
N THR A 122 2.20 11.81 -13.04
CA THR A 122 1.02 11.63 -12.19
C THR A 122 1.41 10.87 -10.91
N PRO A 123 1.16 11.43 -9.71
CA PRO A 123 1.36 10.72 -8.43
C PRO A 123 0.60 9.40 -8.36
N LEU A 124 1.09 8.48 -7.56
CA LEU A 124 0.53 7.15 -7.39
C LEU A 124 0.02 6.92 -5.97
N LEU A 125 -1.18 6.35 -5.86
CA LEU A 125 -1.79 5.87 -4.62
C LEU A 125 -1.90 4.34 -4.68
N PHE A 126 -1.33 3.67 -3.69
CA PHE A 126 -1.38 2.22 -3.53
C PHE A 126 -2.30 1.88 -2.36
N LEU A 127 -3.41 1.18 -2.63
CA LEU A 127 -4.35 0.70 -1.63
C LEU A 127 -4.09 -0.80 -1.36
N HIS A 128 -3.40 -1.11 -0.27
CA HIS A 128 -2.98 -2.48 0.03
C HIS A 128 -4.13 -3.29 0.65
N ASN A 129 -4.50 -4.36 -0.04
CA ASN A 129 -5.21 -5.49 0.52
C ASN A 129 -4.71 -6.80 -0.11
N VAL A 130 -3.40 -7.01 0.02
CA VAL A 130 -2.63 -8.03 -0.67
C VAL A 130 -2.11 -9.10 0.31
N PRO A 131 -2.59 -10.36 0.20
CA PRO A 131 -2.06 -11.48 0.97
C PRO A 131 -0.76 -12.05 0.37
N GLY A 132 -0.38 -11.65 -0.85
CA GLY A 132 0.87 -12.04 -1.50
C GLY A 132 0.70 -12.24 -3.01
N PHE A 133 1.70 -12.87 -3.62
CA PHE A 133 1.63 -13.37 -4.99
C PHE A 133 1.02 -14.78 -5.01
N ILE A 134 0.41 -15.17 -6.11
CA ILE A 134 -0.07 -16.53 -6.31
C ILE A 134 1.10 -17.53 -6.27
N VAL A 135 0.86 -18.72 -5.71
CA VAL A 135 1.80 -19.84 -5.67
C VAL A 135 1.24 -21.04 -6.42
N GLY A 136 2.10 -21.83 -7.06
CA GLY A 136 1.72 -23.04 -7.77
C GLY A 136 2.58 -23.29 -9.00
N SER A 137 2.79 -24.56 -9.36
CA SER A 137 3.71 -24.95 -10.45
C SER A 137 3.40 -24.29 -11.79
N ASP A 138 2.11 -24.10 -12.08
CA ASP A 138 1.68 -23.55 -13.36
C ASP A 138 1.97 -22.05 -13.44
N PHE A 139 1.84 -21.33 -12.32
CA PHE A 139 2.18 -19.91 -12.23
C PHE A 139 3.69 -19.65 -12.21
N GLU A 140 4.46 -20.56 -11.60
CA GLU A 140 5.92 -20.55 -11.69
C GLU A 140 6.38 -20.72 -13.15
N LYS A 141 5.80 -21.69 -13.87
CA LYS A 141 6.06 -21.88 -15.31
C LYS A 141 5.57 -20.69 -16.17
N ALA A 142 4.45 -20.08 -15.80
CA ALA A 142 3.95 -18.85 -16.43
C ALA A 142 4.81 -17.60 -16.12
N GLY A 143 5.84 -17.75 -15.27
CA GLY A 143 6.82 -16.71 -15.00
C GLY A 143 6.38 -15.68 -13.98
N ILE A 144 5.64 -16.08 -12.92
CA ILE A 144 5.23 -15.18 -11.83
C ILE A 144 6.42 -14.41 -11.23
N ILE A 145 7.57 -15.05 -11.04
CA ILE A 145 8.80 -14.38 -10.55
C ILE A 145 9.25 -13.28 -11.52
N LYS A 146 9.25 -13.59 -12.82
CA LYS A 146 9.67 -12.67 -13.87
C LYS A 146 8.71 -11.48 -13.96
N LYS A 147 7.41 -11.72 -14.06
CA LYS A 147 6.39 -10.67 -14.14
C LYS A 147 6.29 -9.86 -12.84
N GLY A 148 6.39 -10.51 -11.67
CA GLY A 148 6.53 -9.84 -10.38
C GLY A 148 7.77 -8.94 -10.30
N SER A 149 8.91 -9.38 -10.87
CA SER A 149 10.12 -8.54 -10.92
C SER A 149 9.96 -7.31 -11.83
N GLN A 150 9.13 -7.38 -12.87
CA GLN A 150 8.81 -6.23 -13.72
C GLN A 150 7.99 -5.18 -12.97
N LEU A 151 7.01 -5.63 -12.16
CA LEU A 151 6.27 -4.74 -11.26
C LEU A 151 7.19 -4.06 -10.25
N ILE A 152 8.04 -4.84 -9.56
CA ILE A 152 9.00 -4.28 -8.60
C ILE A 152 9.97 -3.31 -9.29
N ASN A 153 10.45 -3.63 -10.50
CA ASN A 153 11.29 -2.73 -11.28
C ASN A 153 10.57 -1.41 -11.59
N ALA A 154 9.30 -1.46 -12.02
CA ALA A 154 8.49 -0.27 -12.28
C ALA A 154 8.37 0.60 -11.03
N ILE A 155 8.11 -0.01 -9.86
CA ILE A 155 7.99 0.68 -8.58
C ILE A 155 9.33 1.31 -8.18
N SER A 156 10.42 0.54 -8.18
CA SER A 156 11.74 1.00 -7.75
C SER A 156 12.32 2.14 -8.60
N ASN A 157 11.94 2.21 -9.88
CA ASN A 157 12.43 3.24 -10.80
C ASN A 157 11.43 4.40 -11.00
N SER A 158 10.26 4.33 -10.36
CA SER A 158 9.28 5.40 -10.39
C SER A 158 9.79 6.60 -9.60
N THR A 159 9.66 7.80 -10.16
CA THR A 159 10.09 9.05 -9.51
C THR A 159 8.92 9.96 -9.16
N VAL A 160 7.72 9.66 -9.66
CA VAL A 160 6.50 10.32 -9.18
C VAL A 160 6.28 9.98 -7.71
N PRO A 161 5.73 10.89 -6.90
CA PRO A 161 5.42 10.62 -5.51
C PRO A 161 4.46 9.44 -5.34
N HIS A 162 4.79 8.52 -4.44
CA HIS A 162 3.92 7.43 -4.03
C HIS A 162 3.32 7.70 -2.64
N ILE A 163 2.03 7.41 -2.49
CA ILE A 163 1.32 7.28 -1.22
C ILE A 163 0.87 5.83 -1.11
N ALA A 164 1.10 5.20 0.04
CA ALA A 164 0.53 3.90 0.35
C ALA A 164 -0.50 4.03 1.47
N VAL A 165 -1.67 3.40 1.31
CA VAL A 165 -2.66 3.24 2.37
C VAL A 165 -2.96 1.75 2.50
N ILE A 166 -2.65 1.20 3.66
CA ILE A 166 -2.88 -0.21 3.96
C ILE A 166 -4.26 -0.32 4.58
N VAL A 167 -5.24 -0.71 3.75
CA VAL A 167 -6.65 -0.81 4.15
C VAL A 167 -7.00 -2.19 4.70
N GLY A 168 -6.23 -3.22 4.35
CA GLY A 168 -6.41 -4.59 4.81
C GLY A 168 -5.09 -5.31 5.03
N LYS A 169 -4.83 -6.36 4.25
CA LYS A 169 -3.59 -7.13 4.36
C LYS A 169 -2.45 -6.48 3.57
N SER A 170 -1.23 -6.55 4.08
CA SER A 170 -0.03 -6.24 3.33
C SER A 170 1.06 -7.25 3.70
N MET A 171 1.11 -8.36 2.95
CA MET A 171 1.90 -9.54 3.31
C MET A 171 3.06 -9.79 2.33
N GLY A 172 4.24 -10.04 2.88
CA GLY A 172 5.40 -10.57 2.17
C GLY A 172 5.75 -9.80 0.89
N ALA A 173 6.00 -10.53 -0.21
CA ALA A 173 6.31 -9.91 -1.50
C ALA A 173 5.16 -9.03 -2.03
N GLY A 174 3.91 -9.23 -1.59
CA GLY A 174 2.80 -8.36 -1.93
C GLY A 174 2.98 -6.93 -1.42
N ASN A 175 3.56 -6.76 -0.22
CA ASN A 175 3.96 -5.44 0.28
C ASN A 175 4.93 -4.75 -0.69
N TYR A 176 5.88 -5.50 -1.23
CA TYR A 176 6.85 -4.98 -2.19
C TYR A 176 6.21 -4.59 -3.52
N GLY A 177 5.34 -5.46 -4.03
CA GLY A 177 4.59 -5.24 -5.27
C GLY A 177 3.56 -4.11 -5.20
N MET A 178 3.30 -3.56 -4.01
CA MET A 178 2.39 -2.42 -3.83
C MET A 178 3.12 -1.17 -3.34
N SER A 179 4.44 -1.09 -3.54
CA SER A 179 5.26 0.02 -3.06
C SER A 179 5.16 0.17 -1.54
N GLY A 180 5.59 -0.83 -0.78
CA GLY A 180 5.74 -0.73 0.68
C GLY A 180 6.85 0.25 1.10
N ARG A 181 7.01 0.47 2.41
CA ARG A 181 7.92 1.47 2.99
C ARG A 181 9.35 1.46 2.42
N ALA A 182 9.88 0.28 2.08
CA ALA A 182 11.22 0.12 1.53
C ALA A 182 11.43 0.76 0.13
N TYR A 183 10.36 1.14 -0.56
CA TYR A 183 10.40 1.68 -1.92
C TYR A 183 10.40 3.22 -1.98
N GLY A 184 10.68 3.88 -0.86
CA GLY A 184 10.84 5.34 -0.84
C GLY A 184 9.53 6.12 -1.04
N ASN A 185 8.40 5.52 -0.67
CA ASN A 185 7.11 6.22 -0.62
C ASN A 185 7.24 7.52 0.16
N ARG A 186 6.50 8.55 -0.24
CA ARG A 186 6.47 9.80 0.52
C ARG A 186 5.68 9.68 1.81
N PHE A 187 4.58 8.93 1.76
CA PHE A 187 3.74 8.65 2.91
C PHE A 187 3.21 7.22 2.87
N THR A 188 3.07 6.59 4.02
CA THR A 188 2.47 5.26 4.22
C THR A 188 1.55 5.32 5.44
N PHE A 189 0.26 5.08 5.26
CA PHE A 189 -0.72 5.08 6.34
C PHE A 189 -1.40 3.73 6.48
N LEU A 190 -1.90 3.44 7.68
CA LEU A 190 -2.63 2.23 7.98
C LEU A 190 -4.06 2.58 8.40
N TRP A 191 -5.01 1.75 7.98
CA TRP A 191 -6.27 1.66 8.70
C TRP A 191 -6.11 0.87 10.00
N PRO A 192 -6.96 1.07 11.02
CA PRO A 192 -6.80 0.40 12.32
C PRO A 192 -6.92 -1.12 12.25
N THR A 193 -7.65 -1.64 11.25
CA THR A 193 -7.85 -3.08 11.00
C THR A 193 -6.74 -3.71 10.16
N ALA A 194 -5.81 -2.91 9.64
CA ALA A 194 -4.76 -3.37 8.77
C ALA A 194 -3.84 -4.40 9.45
N LYS A 195 -3.33 -5.34 8.65
CA LYS A 195 -2.33 -6.32 9.08
C LYS A 195 -1.14 -6.36 8.16
N ILE A 196 0.06 -6.25 8.74
CA ILE A 196 1.34 -6.23 8.02
C ILE A 196 2.22 -7.31 8.59
N ALA A 197 2.70 -8.23 7.74
CA ALA A 197 3.62 -9.27 8.16
C ALA A 197 4.40 -9.83 6.97
N VAL A 198 5.41 -10.65 7.26
CA VAL A 198 6.17 -11.39 6.23
C VAL A 198 5.29 -12.39 5.48
N MET A 199 4.28 -12.96 6.12
CA MET A 199 3.24 -13.83 5.56
C MET A 199 2.14 -14.05 6.61
N GLY A 200 1.04 -14.70 6.24
CA GLY A 200 -0.07 -14.95 7.16
C GLY A 200 0.31 -15.85 8.35
N PRO A 201 -0.22 -15.60 9.56
CA PRO A 201 0.12 -16.37 10.76
C PRO A 201 0.00 -17.89 10.60
N LYS A 202 -1.12 -18.35 10.03
CA LYS A 202 -1.37 -19.77 9.74
C LYS A 202 -0.37 -20.37 8.74
N GLN A 203 0.07 -19.58 7.77
CA GLN A 203 1.05 -20.03 6.77
C GLN A 203 2.42 -20.23 7.42
N ILE A 204 2.86 -19.30 8.29
CA ILE A 204 4.11 -19.44 9.05
C ILE A 204 4.09 -20.70 9.89
N ALA A 205 3.05 -20.85 10.72
CA ALA A 205 2.96 -21.96 11.65
C ALA A 205 2.87 -23.31 10.92
N GLY A 206 2.08 -23.38 9.84
CA GLY A 206 1.97 -24.57 9.01
C GLY A 206 3.29 -24.98 8.35
N VAL A 207 4.04 -24.04 7.77
CA VAL A 207 5.37 -24.32 7.20
C VAL A 207 6.34 -24.80 8.28
N MET A 208 6.32 -24.19 9.47
CA MET A 208 7.16 -24.63 10.59
C MET A 208 6.82 -26.05 11.06
N SER A 209 5.54 -26.43 11.09
CA SER A 209 5.11 -27.81 11.38
C SER A 209 5.65 -28.79 10.34
N ILE A 210 5.44 -28.50 9.04
CA ILE A 210 5.91 -29.35 7.93
C ILE A 210 7.42 -29.59 8.01
N VAL A 211 8.22 -28.54 8.25
CA VAL A 211 9.67 -28.65 8.37
C VAL A 211 10.10 -29.51 9.56
N ARG A 212 9.44 -29.36 10.71
CA ARG A 212 9.72 -30.17 11.90
C ARG A 212 9.40 -31.65 11.66
N ARG A 213 8.23 -31.94 11.05
CA ARG A 213 7.83 -33.30 10.69
C ARG A 213 8.83 -33.95 9.74
N SER A 214 9.17 -33.28 8.64
CA SER A 214 10.17 -33.79 7.69
C SER A 214 11.55 -33.98 8.31
N ARG A 215 11.93 -33.19 9.33
CA ARG A 215 13.19 -33.36 10.06
C ARG A 215 13.16 -34.61 10.94
N ALA A 216 12.07 -34.86 11.66
CA ALA A 216 11.89 -36.05 12.49
C ALA A 216 11.91 -37.33 11.62
N GLU A 217 11.16 -37.34 10.53
CA GLU A 217 11.14 -38.44 9.55
C GLU A 217 12.54 -38.77 9.01
N ARG A 218 13.33 -37.76 8.59
CA ARG A 218 14.70 -37.96 8.09
C ARG A 218 15.65 -38.55 9.12
N LYS A 219 15.37 -38.36 10.41
CA LYS A 219 16.18 -38.89 11.50
C LYS A 219 15.64 -40.21 12.07
N GLY A 220 14.47 -40.66 11.63
CA GLY A 220 13.77 -41.80 12.23
C GLY A 220 13.31 -41.54 13.67
N GLU A 221 13.11 -40.27 14.04
CA GLU A 221 12.56 -39.88 15.35
C GLU A 221 11.02 -39.95 15.30
N GLU A 222 10.37 -40.38 16.39
CA GLU A 222 8.92 -40.32 16.52
C GLU A 222 8.46 -38.84 16.60
N PHE A 223 7.36 -38.51 15.94
CA PHE A 223 6.85 -37.15 15.87
C PHE A 223 5.66 -36.96 16.81
N ASP A 224 5.82 -36.11 17.82
CA ASP A 224 4.78 -35.76 18.78
C ASP A 224 3.80 -34.73 18.16
N GLU A 225 2.65 -35.23 17.69
CA GLU A 225 1.61 -34.41 17.06
C GLU A 225 0.94 -33.45 18.06
N GLU A 226 0.82 -33.81 19.34
CA GLU A 226 0.20 -32.93 20.36
C GLU A 226 1.12 -31.76 20.69
N ALA A 227 2.42 -32.03 20.89
CA ALA A 227 3.42 -30.99 21.09
C ALA A 227 3.54 -30.08 19.85
N ASP A 228 3.45 -30.65 18.64
CA ASP A 228 3.48 -29.86 17.41
C ASP A 228 2.29 -28.90 17.32
N ALA A 229 1.08 -29.38 17.59
CA ALA A 229 -0.15 -28.60 17.57
C ALA A 229 -0.10 -27.42 18.56
N ALA A 230 0.40 -27.66 19.79
CA ALA A 230 0.59 -26.59 20.78
C ALA A 230 1.59 -25.52 20.31
N ILE A 231 2.67 -25.92 19.65
CA ILE A 231 3.65 -24.99 19.07
C ILE A 231 3.04 -24.22 17.89
N VAL A 232 2.29 -24.89 17.01
CA VAL A 232 1.58 -24.25 15.89
C VAL A 232 0.67 -23.16 16.40
N GLN A 233 -0.21 -23.47 17.36
CA GLN A 233 -1.11 -22.49 17.95
C GLN A 233 -0.37 -21.29 18.55
N LYS A 234 0.70 -21.54 19.32
CA LYS A 234 1.51 -20.47 19.92
C LYS A 234 2.16 -19.57 18.87
N VAL A 235 2.66 -20.16 17.77
CA VAL A 235 3.25 -19.39 16.66
C VAL A 235 2.18 -18.59 15.93
N GLU A 236 1.00 -19.17 15.66
CA GLU A 236 -0.10 -18.44 15.04
C GLU A 236 -0.51 -17.22 15.86
N GLU A 237 -0.71 -17.38 17.17
CA GLU A 237 -1.08 -16.29 18.07
C GLU A 237 0.00 -15.20 18.12
N MET A 238 1.27 -15.59 18.23
CA MET A 238 2.39 -14.64 18.24
C MET A 238 2.49 -13.84 16.94
N GLN A 239 2.33 -14.50 15.79
CA GLN A 239 2.39 -13.86 14.47
C GLN A 239 1.16 -12.97 14.21
N GLU A 240 -0.01 -13.39 14.68
CA GLU A 240 -1.23 -12.58 14.61
C GLU A 240 -1.07 -11.27 15.39
N GLN A 241 -0.59 -11.33 16.65
CA GLN A 241 -0.32 -10.14 17.45
C GLN A 241 0.75 -9.25 16.83
N GLY A 242 1.83 -9.85 16.32
CA GLY A 242 2.90 -9.11 15.66
C GLY A 242 2.47 -8.40 14.36
N SER A 243 1.37 -8.84 13.75
CA SER A 243 0.88 -8.29 12.48
C SER A 243 -0.01 -7.05 12.62
N LEU A 244 -0.47 -6.72 13.82
CA LEU A 244 -1.47 -5.67 14.04
C LEU A 244 -0.93 -4.28 13.69
N ALA A 245 -1.80 -3.42 13.14
CA ALA A 245 -1.46 -2.04 12.78
C ALA A 245 -0.79 -1.26 13.92
N LEU A 246 -1.24 -1.45 15.17
CA LEU A 246 -0.67 -0.77 16.33
C LEU A 246 0.79 -1.19 16.59
N VAL A 247 1.14 -2.44 16.34
CA VAL A 247 2.52 -2.93 16.47
C VAL A 247 3.41 -2.36 15.36
N ALA A 248 2.88 -2.32 14.14
CA ALA A 248 3.56 -1.73 12.98
C ALA A 248 3.84 -0.23 13.20
N THR A 249 2.83 0.54 13.61
CA THR A 249 2.98 1.99 13.84
C THR A 249 3.90 2.28 15.03
N GLY A 250 3.83 1.47 16.09
CA GLY A 250 4.76 1.54 17.23
C GLY A 250 6.21 1.25 16.85
N SER A 251 6.43 0.58 15.72
CA SER A 251 7.76 0.30 15.15
C SER A 251 8.18 1.33 14.09
N VAL A 252 7.37 2.38 13.85
CA VAL A 252 7.60 3.44 12.85
C VAL A 252 7.80 2.86 11.43
N SER A 253 7.07 1.78 11.13
CA SER A 253 7.08 1.17 9.79
C SER A 253 6.22 1.93 8.78
N ASP A 254 5.46 2.91 9.28
CA ASP A 254 4.49 3.76 8.62
C ASP A 254 4.49 5.16 9.25
N ASP A 255 3.71 6.07 8.68
CA ASP A 255 3.59 7.47 9.09
C ASP A 255 2.32 7.74 9.93
N GLY A 256 1.62 6.67 10.34
CA GLY A 256 0.51 6.74 11.28
C GLY A 256 -0.69 5.86 10.89
N ILE A 257 -1.48 5.53 11.91
CA ILE A 257 -2.83 4.99 11.75
C ILE A 257 -3.80 6.17 11.55
N ILE A 258 -4.66 6.07 10.54
CA ILE A 258 -5.69 7.07 10.23
C ILE A 258 -7.08 6.45 10.38
N ASP A 259 -8.07 7.28 10.70
CA ASP A 259 -9.47 6.86 10.58
C ASP A 259 -9.77 6.57 9.09
N PRO A 260 -10.43 5.45 8.74
CA PRO A 260 -10.81 5.17 7.37
C PRO A 260 -11.54 6.33 6.69
N ARG A 261 -12.36 7.08 7.42
CA ARG A 261 -13.14 8.23 6.92
C ARG A 261 -12.26 9.41 6.53
N ASP A 262 -11.12 9.58 7.19
CA ASP A 262 -10.17 10.67 6.93
C ASP A 262 -9.25 10.38 5.73
N THR A 263 -9.33 9.19 5.14
CA THR A 263 -8.45 8.75 4.03
C THR A 263 -8.38 9.78 2.90
N ARG A 264 -9.53 10.32 2.48
CA ARG A 264 -9.60 11.35 1.42
C ARG A 264 -8.82 12.61 1.81
N THR A 265 -9.09 13.15 3.01
CA THR A 265 -8.45 14.37 3.52
C THR A 265 -6.95 14.19 3.67
N VAL A 266 -6.50 13.05 4.22
CA VAL A 266 -5.08 12.74 4.38
C VAL A 266 -4.38 12.68 3.03
N ILE A 267 -4.96 11.97 2.05
CA ILE A 267 -4.39 11.87 0.70
C ILE A 267 -4.34 13.26 0.03
N SER A 268 -5.39 14.07 0.18
CA SER A 268 -5.43 15.44 -0.34
C SER A 268 -4.29 16.31 0.20
N ILE A 269 -4.06 16.27 1.53
CA ILE A 269 -2.94 16.97 2.16
C ILE A 269 -1.61 16.47 1.56
N CYS A 270 -1.42 15.15 1.45
CA CYS A 270 -0.21 14.58 0.83
C CYS A 270 0.00 15.08 -0.61
N LEU A 271 -1.03 15.03 -1.45
CA LEU A 271 -0.97 15.51 -2.83
C LEU A 271 -0.62 17.00 -2.89
N SER A 272 -1.20 17.82 -2.00
CA SER A 272 -0.85 19.24 -1.88
C SER A 272 0.59 19.46 -1.44
N THR A 273 1.17 18.59 -0.59
CA THR A 273 2.58 18.70 -0.20
C THR A 273 3.54 18.39 -1.35
N PHE A 274 3.21 17.44 -2.22
CA PHE A 274 4.05 17.06 -3.36
C PHE A 274 4.31 18.22 -4.32
N ARG A 275 3.30 19.10 -4.45
CA ARG A 275 3.31 20.30 -5.29
C ARG A 275 4.28 21.40 -4.85
N ASN A 276 4.94 21.26 -3.69
CA ASN A 276 6.07 22.13 -3.33
C ASN A 276 7.26 21.96 -4.30
N LYS A 277 7.30 20.87 -5.08
CA LYS A 277 8.25 20.65 -6.17
C LYS A 277 7.50 20.24 -7.43
N ALA A 278 8.10 20.47 -8.59
CA ALA A 278 7.60 19.90 -9.84
C ALA A 278 7.58 18.38 -9.73
N ILE A 279 6.46 17.76 -10.11
CA ILE A 279 6.37 16.30 -10.18
C ILE A 279 6.96 15.89 -11.53
N GLU A 280 8.04 15.12 -11.47
CA GLU A 280 8.72 14.60 -12.65
C GLU A 280 8.77 13.09 -12.55
N GLY A 281 8.10 12.42 -13.47
CA GLY A 281 8.12 10.97 -13.57
C GLY A 281 9.29 10.44 -14.39
N SER A 282 9.53 9.16 -14.21
CA SER A 282 10.75 8.52 -14.67
C SER A 282 10.79 8.40 -16.19
N GLN A 283 11.90 8.84 -16.79
CA GLN A 283 12.13 8.72 -18.23
C GLN A 283 12.81 7.40 -18.61
N LYS A 284 13.36 6.66 -17.63
CA LYS A 284 14.13 5.45 -17.85
C LYS A 284 13.86 4.46 -16.72
N TYR A 285 13.72 3.21 -17.09
CA TYR A 285 13.62 2.11 -16.14
C TYR A 285 14.88 1.26 -16.21
N GLY A 286 15.21 0.58 -15.11
CA GLY A 286 16.17 -0.51 -15.14
C GLY A 286 15.73 -1.62 -16.09
N VAL A 287 16.63 -2.55 -16.42
CA VAL A 287 16.34 -3.60 -17.40
C VAL A 287 15.12 -4.43 -16.98
N PHE A 288 14.08 -4.44 -17.82
CA PHE A 288 12.94 -5.34 -17.67
C PHE A 288 13.33 -6.74 -18.11
N ARG A 289 13.05 -7.74 -17.27
CA ARG A 289 13.19 -9.15 -17.64
C ARG A 289 11.99 -9.54 -18.50
N LEU A 290 12.08 -9.40 -19.83
CA LEU A 290 10.99 -9.63 -20.79
C LEU A 290 10.80 -11.08 -21.20
#